data_AF-A0AA43KU43-F1
#
_entry.id   AF-A0AA43KU43-F1
#
_cell.length_a   1.000
_cell.length_b   1.000
_cell.length_c   1.000
_cell.angle_alpha   90.00
_cell.angle_beta   90.00
_cell.angle_gamma   90.00
#
_symmetry.space_group_name_H-M   'P 1'
#
loop_
_entity.id
_entity.type
_entity.pdbx_description
1 polymer ?
#
loop_
_entity_poly.entity_id
_entity_poly.type
_entity_poly.pdbx_seq_one_letter_code
_entity_poly.pdbx_strand_id
1 'polypeptide(L)'
;MKLRDELEPKIEIAENLFSKIMELISLYDDAYDNSNKEKMQSAIDEMNQLTNKSIVISDLFEYWEGESLEELAFKISLPDPIKVDHISREELLELIRRVQSFEDEGVSDKLMELDVPLSSVLSYSYYIPLLERNFSYSEISGLFDRQFINGEYIEYSTEEIADIILSHKAIQL
;
A
#
# COMPACT_ATOMS: atom_id res chain seq x y z
N MET A 1 -17.52 -6.09 8.02
CA MET A 1 -17.22 -6.15 9.47
C MET A 1 -16.29 -4.98 9.80
N LYS A 2 -16.27 -4.44 11.03
CA LYS A 2 -15.21 -3.48 11.39
C LYS A 2 -13.92 -4.21 11.77
N LEU A 3 -12.80 -3.88 11.13
CA LEU A 3 -11.49 -4.41 11.49
C LEU A 3 -11.02 -3.82 12.83
N ARG A 4 -10.12 -4.55 13.51
CA ARG A 4 -9.39 -3.98 14.65
C ARG A 4 -8.45 -2.89 14.15
N ASP A 5 -8.25 -1.88 14.99
CA ASP A 5 -7.47 -0.69 14.65
C ASP A 5 -6.06 -1.01 14.12
N GLU A 6 -5.43 -2.09 14.56
CA GLU A 6 -4.08 -2.50 14.13
C GLU A 6 -3.99 -3.01 12.68
N LEU A 7 -5.12 -3.38 12.08
CA LEU A 7 -5.24 -3.81 10.68
C LEU A 7 -5.69 -2.68 9.75
N GLU A 8 -5.88 -1.47 10.29
CA GLU A 8 -6.33 -0.29 9.55
C GLU A 8 -5.13 0.57 9.10
N PRO A 9 -5.16 1.14 7.87
CA PRO A 9 -4.06 1.90 7.26
C PRO A 9 -3.58 3.17 7.98
N LYS A 10 -4.26 3.60 9.05
CA LYS A 10 -3.96 4.84 9.78
C LYS A 10 -3.89 6.05 8.85
N ILE A 11 -4.91 6.20 8.01
CA ILE A 11 -5.04 7.22 6.96
C ILE A 11 -4.80 8.63 7.52
N GLU A 12 -5.23 8.89 8.75
CA GLU A 12 -5.01 10.16 9.45
C GLU A 12 -3.53 10.53 9.59
N ILE A 13 -2.63 9.55 9.70
CA ILE A 13 -1.18 9.80 9.73
C ILE A 13 -0.72 10.24 8.34
N ALA A 14 -1.18 9.55 7.29
CA ALA A 14 -0.84 9.87 5.92
C ALA A 14 -1.32 11.28 5.54
N GLU A 15 -2.55 11.65 5.91
CA GLU A 15 -3.12 12.99 5.69
C GLU A 15 -2.29 14.12 6.30
N ASN A 16 -1.73 13.88 7.49
CA ASN A 16 -0.93 14.87 8.21
C ASN A 16 0.47 15.03 7.63
N LEU A 17 1.04 13.95 7.07
CA LEU A 17 2.36 13.96 6.45
C LEU A 17 2.33 14.41 4.99
N PHE A 18 1.20 14.22 4.31
CA PHE A 18 1.05 14.38 2.86
C PHE A 18 1.71 15.64 2.28
N SER A 19 1.34 16.82 2.78
CA SER A 19 1.87 18.09 2.26
C SER A 19 3.38 18.23 2.47
N LYS A 20 3.92 17.69 3.57
CA LYS A 20 5.36 17.74 3.84
C LYS A 20 6.12 16.77 2.94
N ILE A 21 5.57 15.59 2.70
CA ILE A 21 6.16 14.63 1.76
C ILE A 21 6.14 15.18 0.33
N MET A 22 5.07 15.82 -0.12
CA MET A 22 5.04 16.49 -1.42
C MET A 22 6.16 17.53 -1.57
N GLU A 23 6.35 18.39 -0.56
CA GLU A 23 7.43 19.38 -0.55
C GLU A 23 8.81 18.71 -0.68
N LEU A 24 9.02 17.59 0.02
CA LEU A 24 10.29 16.85 0.00
C LEU A 24 10.56 16.19 -1.36
N ILE A 25 9.52 15.64 -2.01
CA ILE A 25 9.67 15.09 -3.36
C ILE A 25 9.99 16.22 -4.36
N SER A 26 9.32 17.37 -4.27
CA SER A 26 9.65 18.53 -5.11
C SER A 26 11.09 19.02 -4.91
N LEU A 27 11.58 19.03 -3.65
CA LEU A 27 12.98 19.36 -3.35
C LEU A 27 13.96 18.33 -3.92
N TYR A 28 13.57 17.05 -3.93
CA TYR A 28 14.33 15.99 -4.57
C TYR A 28 14.41 16.19 -6.09
N ASP A 29 13.29 16.48 -6.75
CA ASP A 29 13.22 16.73 -8.20
C ASP A 29 14.09 17.93 -8.60
N ASP A 30 13.94 19.05 -7.89
CA ASP A 30 14.78 20.24 -8.08
C ASP A 30 16.27 19.90 -7.91
N ALA A 31 16.60 19.09 -6.90
CA ALA A 31 17.98 18.68 -6.67
C ALA A 31 18.50 17.77 -7.78
N TYR A 32 17.67 16.87 -8.31
CA TYR A 32 18.02 16.00 -9.42
C TYR A 32 18.31 16.80 -10.69
N ASP A 33 17.45 17.74 -11.06
CA ASP A 33 17.63 18.61 -12.23
C ASP A 33 18.93 19.42 -12.14
N ASN A 34 19.31 19.82 -10.94
CA ASN A 34 20.56 20.53 -10.66
C ASN A 34 21.76 19.61 -10.42
N SER A 35 21.62 18.29 -10.60
CA SER A 35 22.66 17.28 -10.34
C SER A 35 23.25 17.35 -8.91
N ASN A 36 22.44 17.76 -7.93
CA ASN A 36 22.85 17.95 -6.54
C ASN A 36 22.51 16.72 -5.68
N LYS A 37 23.42 15.75 -5.69
CA LYS A 37 23.27 14.48 -4.96
C LYS A 37 23.11 14.64 -3.44
N GLU A 38 23.74 15.64 -2.84
CA GLU A 38 23.66 15.88 -1.39
C GLU A 38 22.25 16.32 -0.98
N LYS A 39 21.63 17.21 -1.76
CA LYS A 39 20.24 17.63 -1.52
C LYS A 39 19.24 16.52 -1.79
N MET A 40 19.44 15.72 -2.84
CA MET A 40 18.61 14.53 -3.10
C MET A 40 18.63 13.58 -1.90
N GLN A 41 19.82 13.27 -1.38
CA GLN A 41 19.95 12.39 -0.23
C GLN A 41 19.34 13.01 1.03
N SER A 42 19.51 14.32 1.24
CA SER A 42 18.92 15.01 2.39
C SER A 42 17.39 14.95 2.39
N ALA A 43 16.75 15.08 1.22
CA ALA A 43 15.31 14.94 1.08
C ALA A 43 14.85 13.51 1.40
N ILE A 44 15.56 12.50 0.90
CA ILE A 44 15.31 11.08 1.21
C ILE A 44 15.46 10.80 2.71
N ASP A 45 16.51 11.31 3.33
CA ASP A 45 16.76 11.12 4.76
C ASP A 45 15.64 11.73 5.61
N GLU A 46 15.14 12.91 5.23
CA GLU A 46 14.00 13.55 5.90
C GLU A 46 12.71 12.76 5.69
N MET A 47 12.44 12.26 4.47
CA MET A 47 11.29 11.39 4.21
C MET A 47 11.34 10.11 5.04
N ASN A 48 12.50 9.46 5.12
CA ASN A 48 12.72 8.25 5.91
C ASN A 48 12.54 8.51 7.41
N GLN A 49 13.01 9.66 7.92
CA GLN A 49 12.80 10.03 9.31
C GLN A 49 11.32 10.26 9.65
N LEU A 50 10.57 10.92 8.76
CA LEU A 50 9.15 11.22 8.98
C LEU A 50 8.26 9.98 8.92
N THR A 51 8.59 9.05 8.02
CA THR A 51 7.72 7.91 7.68
C THR A 51 8.18 6.60 8.31
N ASN A 52 9.40 6.57 8.88
CA ASN A 52 10.08 5.37 9.35
C ASN A 52 10.22 4.29 8.24
N LYS A 53 10.39 4.74 6.99
CA LYS A 53 10.65 3.88 5.82
C LYS A 53 12.14 3.86 5.48
N SER A 54 12.51 3.04 4.50
CA SER A 54 13.87 2.90 3.96
C SER A 54 13.89 3.18 2.46
N ILE A 55 13.35 4.34 2.09
CA ILE A 55 13.32 4.87 0.73
C ILE A 55 14.75 5.06 0.25
N VAL A 56 15.02 4.61 -0.97
CA VAL A 56 16.26 4.83 -1.70
C VAL A 56 16.01 5.60 -2.98
N ILE A 57 17.09 6.11 -3.58
CA ILE A 57 17.02 6.92 -4.81
C ILE A 57 16.26 6.21 -5.95
N SER A 58 16.41 4.89 -6.10
CA SER A 58 15.69 4.14 -7.14
C SER A 58 14.18 4.19 -6.98
N ASP A 59 13.68 4.21 -5.75
CA ASP A 59 12.23 4.22 -5.47
C ASP A 59 11.58 5.53 -5.96
N LEU A 60 12.35 6.63 -5.96
CA LEU A 60 11.90 7.94 -6.43
C LEU A 60 12.13 8.16 -7.94
N PHE A 61 12.82 7.26 -8.63
CA PHE A 61 12.93 7.34 -10.09
C PHE A 61 11.72 6.71 -10.80
N GLU A 62 11.12 5.70 -10.17
CA GLU A 62 10.09 4.87 -10.80
C GLU A 62 8.78 5.63 -11.02
N TYR A 63 8.46 6.63 -10.19
CA TYR A 63 7.18 7.34 -10.30
C TYR A 63 7.08 8.22 -11.56
N TRP A 64 8.19 8.76 -12.08
CA TRP A 64 8.18 9.60 -13.27
C TRP A 64 7.62 8.91 -14.53
N GLU A 65 7.61 7.58 -14.55
CA GLU A 65 7.16 6.78 -15.71
C GLU A 65 5.69 6.30 -15.59
N GLY A 66 5.00 6.52 -14.47
CA GLY A 66 3.68 5.92 -14.29
C GLY A 66 2.82 6.37 -13.11
N GLU A 67 3.27 7.31 -12.30
CA GLU A 67 2.59 7.72 -11.07
C GLU A 67 2.62 9.26 -10.90
N SER A 68 1.57 9.85 -10.33
CA SER A 68 1.55 11.28 -10.02
C SER A 68 2.36 11.61 -8.76
N LEU A 69 2.76 12.87 -8.61
CA LEU A 69 3.41 13.34 -7.39
C LEU A 69 2.52 13.10 -6.16
N GLU A 70 1.22 13.34 -6.30
CA GLU A 70 0.22 13.13 -5.26
C GLU A 70 0.10 11.66 -4.87
N GLU A 71 0.07 10.75 -5.84
CA GLU A 71 -0.02 9.31 -5.56
C GLU A 71 1.24 8.82 -4.82
N LEU A 72 2.44 9.21 -5.30
CA LEU A 72 3.69 8.86 -4.63
C LEU A 72 3.76 9.44 -3.22
N ALA A 73 3.39 10.71 -3.06
CA ALA A 73 3.39 11.36 -1.76
C ALA A 73 2.45 10.66 -0.78
N PHE A 74 1.27 10.23 -1.24
CA PHE A 74 0.34 9.48 -0.41
C PHE A 74 0.90 8.09 -0.03
N LYS A 75 1.50 7.37 -0.98
CA LYS A 75 2.17 6.08 -0.71
C LYS A 75 3.28 6.19 0.33
N ILE A 76 4.13 7.19 0.20
CA ILE A 76 5.23 7.44 1.15
C ILE A 76 4.66 7.85 2.52
N SER A 77 3.60 8.64 2.56
CA SER A 77 2.97 9.08 3.80
C SER A 77 2.24 7.96 4.55
N LEU A 78 1.84 6.90 3.84
CA LEU A 78 1.09 5.78 4.40
C LEU A 78 1.99 4.88 5.27
N PRO A 79 1.63 4.63 6.54
CA PRO A 79 2.38 3.70 7.39
C PRO A 79 2.45 2.29 6.80
N ASP A 80 3.59 1.62 6.97
CA ASP A 80 3.72 0.22 6.57
C ASP A 80 2.79 -0.68 7.41
N PRO A 81 2.17 -1.70 6.81
CA PRO A 81 1.39 -2.66 7.56
C PRO A 81 2.28 -3.50 8.48
N ILE A 82 1.72 -3.86 9.64
CA ILE A 82 2.43 -4.60 10.68
C ILE A 82 2.14 -6.10 10.62
N LYS A 83 3.05 -6.89 11.19
CA LYS A 83 2.77 -8.29 11.48
C LYS A 83 1.97 -8.37 12.79
N VAL A 84 0.88 -9.11 12.79
CA VAL A 84 0.04 -9.37 13.96
C VAL A 84 0.09 -10.85 14.32
N ASP A 85 -0.24 -11.17 15.58
CA ASP A 85 -0.19 -12.55 16.08
C ASP A 85 -1.25 -13.46 15.45
N HIS A 86 -2.43 -12.90 15.15
CA HIS A 86 -3.55 -13.63 14.60
C HIS A 86 -4.48 -12.71 13.79
N ILE A 87 -4.93 -13.22 12.64
CA ILE A 87 -6.01 -12.65 11.82
C ILE A 87 -7.12 -13.71 11.76
N SER A 88 -8.33 -13.37 12.22
CA SER A 88 -9.46 -14.30 12.15
C SER A 88 -9.91 -14.51 10.70
N ARG A 89 -10.71 -15.56 10.43
CA ARG A 89 -11.24 -15.78 9.09
C ARG A 89 -12.14 -14.61 8.65
N GLU A 90 -12.94 -14.07 9.58
CA GLU A 90 -13.80 -12.92 9.32
C GLU A 90 -12.99 -11.65 9.00
N GLU A 91 -11.87 -11.44 9.70
CA GLU A 91 -10.93 -10.34 9.40
C GLU A 91 -10.29 -10.51 8.03
N LEU A 92 -9.84 -11.74 7.70
CA LEU A 92 -9.27 -12.05 6.39
C LEU A 92 -10.27 -11.78 5.25
N LEU A 93 -11.52 -12.22 5.40
CA LEU A 93 -12.57 -11.96 4.40
C LEU A 93 -12.79 -10.46 4.22
N GLU A 94 -12.83 -9.69 5.31
CA GLU A 94 -12.98 -8.24 5.23
C GLU A 94 -11.78 -7.56 4.55
N LEU A 95 -10.55 -8.00 4.85
CA LEU A 95 -9.34 -7.50 4.18
C LEU A 95 -9.38 -7.76 2.67
N ILE A 96 -9.71 -8.99 2.26
CA ILE A 96 -9.83 -9.37 0.84
C ILE A 96 -10.93 -8.53 0.17
N ARG A 97 -12.07 -8.36 0.83
CA ARG A 97 -13.19 -7.56 0.33
C ARG A 97 -12.77 -6.12 0.08
N ARG A 98 -11.97 -5.50 0.96
CA ARG A 98 -11.46 -4.13 0.77
C ARG A 98 -10.49 -3.99 -0.39
N VAL A 99 -9.74 -5.05 -0.71
CA VAL A 99 -8.89 -5.08 -1.91
C VAL A 99 -9.75 -5.17 -3.19
N GLN A 100 -10.79 -6.01 -3.17
CA GLN A 100 -11.66 -6.25 -4.34
C GLN A 100 -12.69 -5.13 -4.58
N SER A 101 -13.19 -4.54 -3.51
CA SER A 101 -14.26 -3.55 -3.50
C SER A 101 -13.89 -2.48 -2.48
N PHE A 102 -13.31 -1.40 -2.99
CA PHE A 102 -13.02 -0.24 -2.16
C PHE A 102 -14.34 0.37 -1.68
N GLU A 103 -14.51 0.45 -0.36
CA GLU A 103 -15.60 1.19 0.25
C GLU A 103 -15.03 2.38 0.99
N ASP A 104 -15.50 3.57 0.62
CA ASP A 104 -14.97 4.88 1.04
C ASP A 104 -15.16 5.21 2.54
N GLU A 105 -15.59 4.25 3.37
CA GLU A 105 -16.12 4.48 4.73
C GLU A 105 -15.11 5.03 5.75
N GLY A 106 -13.83 5.21 5.37
CA GLY A 106 -12.77 5.76 6.23
C GLY A 106 -11.95 6.91 5.64
N VAL A 107 -12.27 7.38 4.42
CA VAL A 107 -11.53 8.44 3.74
C VAL A 107 -12.17 9.79 4.04
N SER A 108 -11.39 10.79 4.47
CA SER A 108 -11.93 12.14 4.69
C SER A 108 -12.28 12.83 3.37
N ASP A 109 -13.22 13.78 3.41
CA ASP A 109 -13.55 14.62 2.24
C ASP A 109 -12.31 15.29 1.64
N LYS A 110 -11.35 15.67 2.49
CA LYS A 110 -10.08 16.28 2.07
C LYS A 110 -9.23 15.33 1.21
N LEU A 111 -9.22 14.03 1.53
CA LEU A 111 -8.52 13.05 0.70
C LEU A 111 -9.29 12.72 -0.57
N MET A 112 -10.62 12.71 -0.52
CA MET A 112 -11.45 12.52 -1.72
C MET A 112 -11.28 13.66 -2.73
N GLU A 113 -10.86 14.85 -2.30
CA GLU A 113 -10.50 15.98 -3.17
C GLU A 113 -9.12 15.83 -3.83
N LEU A 114 -8.26 14.93 -3.35
CA LEU A 114 -6.96 14.68 -3.98
C LEU A 114 -7.13 13.87 -5.26
N ASP A 115 -6.34 14.19 -6.28
CA ASP A 115 -6.27 13.41 -7.52
C ASP A 115 -5.38 12.16 -7.32
N VAL A 116 -5.79 11.31 -6.38
CA VAL A 116 -5.09 10.06 -6.03
C VAL A 116 -6.06 8.90 -6.23
N PRO A 117 -5.67 7.82 -6.92
CA PRO A 117 -6.48 6.61 -7.04
C PRO A 117 -6.47 5.83 -5.71
N LEU A 118 -7.12 6.36 -4.68
CA LEU A 118 -7.06 5.88 -3.29
C LEU A 118 -7.37 4.40 -3.15
N SER A 119 -8.34 3.89 -3.91
CA SER A 119 -8.67 2.47 -3.95
C SER A 119 -7.47 1.61 -4.35
N SER A 120 -6.82 1.96 -5.46
CA SER A 120 -5.61 1.29 -5.94
C SER A 120 -4.48 1.42 -4.94
N VAL A 121 -4.23 2.63 -4.45
CA VAL A 121 -3.12 2.88 -3.52
C VAL A 121 -3.28 2.09 -2.23
N LEU A 122 -4.46 2.10 -1.61
CA LEU A 122 -4.70 1.37 -0.36
C LEU A 122 -4.67 -0.16 -0.59
N SER A 123 -5.17 -0.65 -1.71
CA SER A 123 -5.07 -2.07 -2.07
C SER A 123 -3.62 -2.53 -2.20
N TYR A 124 -2.82 -1.87 -3.03
CA TYR A 124 -1.47 -2.31 -3.38
C TYR A 124 -0.38 -1.86 -2.41
N SER A 125 -0.59 -0.74 -1.70
CA SER A 125 0.41 -0.18 -0.78
C SER A 125 0.14 -0.51 0.68
N TYR A 126 -1.03 -1.08 1.01
CA TYR A 126 -1.35 -1.45 2.39
C TYR A 126 -2.00 -2.83 2.54
N TYR A 127 -3.18 -3.09 1.96
CA TYR A 127 -3.92 -4.31 2.27
C TYR A 127 -3.26 -5.58 1.71
N ILE A 128 -2.76 -5.56 0.47
CA ILE A 128 -1.99 -6.69 -0.09
C ILE A 128 -0.69 -6.90 0.71
N PRO A 129 0.15 -5.87 0.95
CA PRO A 129 1.34 -6.05 1.80
C PRO A 129 1.03 -6.51 3.23
N LEU A 130 -0.12 -6.12 3.81
CA LEU A 130 -0.58 -6.62 5.11
C LEU A 130 -0.84 -8.12 5.06
N LEU A 131 -1.52 -8.59 4.01
CA LEU A 131 -1.75 -10.02 3.79
C LEU A 131 -0.43 -10.78 3.59
N GLU A 132 0.47 -10.27 2.74
CA GLU A 132 1.80 -10.86 2.47
C GLU A 132 2.67 -10.94 3.73
N ARG A 133 2.56 -9.96 4.62
CA ARG A 133 3.31 -9.96 5.88
C ARG A 133 2.78 -10.95 6.91
N ASN A 134 1.51 -11.30 6.84
CA ASN A 134 0.81 -12.11 7.85
C ASN A 134 0.50 -13.55 7.41
N PHE A 135 0.58 -13.85 6.11
CA PHE A 135 0.33 -15.18 5.56
C PHE A 135 1.52 -15.69 4.74
N SER A 136 1.66 -17.01 4.65
CA SER A 136 2.80 -17.67 3.99
C SER A 136 2.61 -17.94 2.50
N TYR A 137 1.45 -17.62 1.94
CA TYR A 137 1.23 -17.76 0.50
C TYR A 137 2.06 -16.69 -0.23
N SER A 138 2.91 -17.10 -1.17
CA SER A 138 3.89 -16.21 -1.81
C SER A 138 3.33 -15.38 -2.96
N GLU A 139 2.12 -15.69 -3.45
CA GLU A 139 1.53 -15.06 -4.64
C GLU A 139 0.21 -14.36 -4.32
N ILE A 140 0.10 -13.74 -3.12
CA ILE A 140 -1.16 -13.14 -2.65
C ILE A 140 -1.68 -12.09 -3.62
N SER A 141 -0.83 -11.19 -4.10
CA SER A 141 -1.20 -10.19 -5.11
C SER A 141 -1.84 -10.81 -6.35
N GLY A 142 -1.26 -11.91 -6.85
CA GLY A 142 -1.77 -12.62 -8.04
C GLY A 142 -3.13 -13.27 -7.86
N LEU A 143 -3.65 -13.42 -6.63
CA LEU A 143 -5.02 -13.90 -6.39
C LEU A 143 -6.08 -12.88 -6.76
N PHE A 144 -5.72 -11.59 -6.83
CA PHE A 144 -6.63 -10.51 -7.18
C PHE A 144 -6.66 -10.23 -8.69
N ASP A 145 -5.77 -10.84 -9.46
CA ASP A 145 -5.75 -10.75 -10.92
C ASP A 145 -6.79 -11.67 -11.56
N ARG A 146 -7.19 -11.34 -12.79
CA ARG A 146 -7.99 -12.23 -13.63
C ARG A 146 -7.21 -13.49 -13.97
N GLN A 147 -7.81 -14.63 -13.69
CA GLN A 147 -7.23 -15.94 -13.94
C GLN A 147 -7.77 -16.52 -15.24
N PHE A 148 -6.91 -17.11 -16.08
CA PHE A 148 -7.34 -17.82 -17.27
C PHE A 148 -7.37 -19.33 -17.00
N ILE A 149 -8.57 -19.89 -16.81
CA ILE A 149 -8.78 -21.28 -16.43
C ILE A 149 -9.76 -21.92 -17.41
N ASN A 150 -9.39 -23.08 -17.97
CA ASN A 150 -10.24 -23.86 -18.88
C ASN A 150 -10.78 -23.09 -20.10
N GLY A 151 -10.05 -22.07 -20.57
CA GLY A 151 -10.46 -21.26 -21.71
C GLY A 151 -11.29 -20.02 -21.35
N GLU A 152 -11.53 -19.76 -20.07
CA GLU A 152 -12.32 -18.63 -19.59
C GLU A 152 -11.52 -17.76 -18.62
N TYR A 153 -11.82 -16.47 -18.61
CA TYR A 153 -11.31 -15.55 -17.59
C TYR A 153 -12.26 -15.56 -16.39
N ILE A 154 -11.72 -15.85 -15.20
CA ILE A 154 -12.44 -15.81 -13.94
C ILE A 154 -11.75 -14.87 -12.95
N GLU A 155 -12.52 -14.36 -11.99
CA GLU A 155 -12.02 -13.65 -10.83
C GLU A 155 -12.42 -14.48 -9.60
N TYR A 156 -11.49 -14.71 -8.67
CA TYR A 156 -11.81 -15.45 -7.46
C TYR A 156 -12.75 -14.65 -6.56
N SER A 157 -13.72 -15.33 -5.96
CA SER A 157 -14.54 -14.77 -4.89
C SER A 157 -13.70 -14.50 -3.64
N THR A 158 -14.21 -13.64 -2.76
CA THR A 158 -13.59 -13.34 -1.46
C THR A 158 -13.31 -14.62 -0.65
N GLU A 159 -14.24 -15.57 -0.68
CA GLU A 159 -14.14 -16.85 0.00
C GLU A 159 -13.07 -17.76 -0.62
N GLU A 160 -12.99 -17.84 -1.94
CA GLU A 160 -11.97 -18.64 -2.64
C GLU A 160 -10.56 -18.13 -2.34
N ILE A 161 -10.34 -16.81 -2.35
CA ILE A 161 -9.06 -16.21 -1.99
C ILE A 161 -8.70 -16.55 -0.54
N ALA A 162 -9.66 -16.41 0.39
CA ALA A 162 -9.42 -16.72 1.80
C ALA A 162 -9.06 -18.20 2.01
N ASP A 163 -9.76 -19.10 1.33
CA ASP A 163 -9.51 -20.53 1.43
C ASP A 163 -8.14 -20.91 0.82
N ILE A 164 -7.73 -20.29 -0.29
CA ILE A 164 -6.38 -20.46 -0.87
C ILE A 164 -5.31 -20.03 0.14
N ILE A 165 -5.44 -18.80 0.68
CA ILE A 165 -4.50 -18.25 1.66
C ILE A 165 -4.37 -19.15 2.90
N LEU A 166 -5.50 -19.63 3.45
CA LEU A 166 -5.52 -20.47 4.65
C LEU A 166 -5.09 -21.92 4.41
N SER A 167 -5.27 -22.44 3.19
CA SER A 167 -4.82 -23.78 2.81
C SER A 167 -3.30 -23.89 2.74
N HIS A 168 -2.63 -22.76 2.48
CA HIS A 168 -1.19 -22.67 2.38
C HIS A 168 -0.54 -22.45 3.76
N LYS A 169 -0.62 -23.47 4.62
CA LYS A 169 0.09 -23.44 5.91
C LYS A 169 1.61 -23.52 5.69
N ALA A 170 2.35 -22.57 6.23
CA ALA A 170 3.78 -22.70 6.44
C ALA A 170 4.10 -24.00 7.19
N ILE A 171 5.08 -24.76 6.69
CA ILE A 171 5.79 -25.73 7.51
C ILE A 171 6.44 -24.92 8.63
N GLN A 172 5.98 -25.09 9.87
CA GLN A 172 6.67 -24.54 11.03
C GLN A 172 8.06 -25.18 11.07
N LEU A 173 9.11 -24.37 10.87
CA LEU A 173 10.50 -24.75 11.12
C LEU A 173 10.80 -24.70 12.61
#